data_AF-A0A8X8ZJV8-F1
#
_entry.id   AF-A0A8X8ZJV8-F1
#
_cell.length_a   1.000
_cell.length_b   1.000
_cell.length_c   1.000
_cell.angle_alpha   90.00
_cell.angle_beta   90.00
_cell.angle_gamma   90.00
#
_symmetry.space_group_name_H-M   'P 1'
#
loop_
_entity.id
_entity.type
_entity.pdbx_description
1 polymer ?
#
loop_
_entity_poly.entity_id
_entity_poly.type
_entity_poly.pdbx_seq_one_letter_code
_entity_poly.pdbx_strand_id
1 'polypeptide(L)'
;MQHDEVIWQVIRHKHCSFMAKIETGIFCRNPYNVTGICNRSSCPLANSRYATIRDHDGVFYLYMKTIERAHMPNKLWERVKMPRNYAKALEIIDKHMMYWPKLLVHKTKQRLTKMTQMRIRMRKLALKTREKIMTVPTKQKKREARREEKAEKAALLEKSIEKELLERLKKGVYGDIYNYPVDKYNEILDKEEVGKATISEDEEEEEPLIEYVEGYEELEEEDDMEDFGGLAIREDYDNDNLNDDDDDDEDDDDKEENASASYKRGRKSSARKLAKEEPAAKSKKKIKVQVELEQRRGGGEKDEVVKRIIGRWRLFRSLKQMPFKVVTDSNGLQRVTLSHQPHGSSVELLLHGGRIVSWKNDRCEELLFVRSKSGRGSIFGGISICFPQISSFEQHDHIRNRSWSIDYGPDLDQEEFNNTESSVHLFFKSSDKDSRIWPCRFELRVKVSLGPGKLTLTPSVRNIGDKPFSFTFGISNCLFVSDISEVRVEGLETLDFLDNLADRKRFTEQADAITFDGEVNRVYLNTPSKIAVIDHGRKRTFVVHKQGLPDAGVWNPWYKGDRRNVLNLGNEYKTMLSVDSSVFEKQVVLKPFQVWKGFQEINAVSSSYSSGQLDPRKVVQR
;
A
#
# COMPACT_ATOMS: atom_id res chain seq x y z
N MET A 1 -31.20 53.42 7.84
CA MET A 1 -30.72 52.96 6.51
C MET A 1 -29.70 51.85 6.73
N GLN A 2 -29.63 50.84 5.84
CA GLN A 2 -28.61 49.81 5.93
C GLN A 2 -27.35 50.27 5.18
N HIS A 3 -26.18 50.18 5.82
CA HIS A 3 -24.91 50.62 5.24
C HIS A 3 -24.02 49.44 4.77
N ASP A 4 -24.62 48.30 4.42
CA ASP A 4 -23.92 47.08 3.98
C ASP A 4 -22.86 47.33 2.88
N GLU A 5 -23.13 48.25 1.95
CA GLU A 5 -22.17 48.61 0.88
C GLU A 5 -20.99 49.46 1.39
N VAL A 6 -21.26 50.44 2.27
CA VAL A 6 -20.21 51.26 2.91
C VAL A 6 -19.34 50.40 3.81
N ILE A 7 -19.96 49.49 4.58
CA ILE A 7 -19.27 48.51 5.42
C ILE A 7 -18.37 47.61 4.54
N TRP A 8 -18.85 47.15 3.38
CA TRP A 8 -18.02 46.41 2.44
C TRP A 8 -16.84 47.23 1.92
N GLN A 9 -17.06 48.48 1.48
CA GLN A 9 -16.00 49.36 0.99
C GLN A 9 -14.92 49.58 2.05
N VAL A 10 -15.31 49.89 3.29
CA VAL A 10 -14.38 50.05 4.43
C VAL A 10 -13.58 48.77 4.67
N ILE A 11 -14.26 47.62 4.76
CA ILE A 11 -13.63 46.30 4.99
C ILE A 11 -12.68 45.90 3.85
N ARG A 12 -12.98 46.29 2.60
CA ARG A 12 -12.18 45.94 1.41
C ARG A 12 -10.97 46.86 1.21
N HIS A 13 -11.14 48.17 1.43
CA HIS A 13 -10.15 49.18 1.07
C HIS A 13 -9.28 49.65 2.25
N LYS A 14 -9.78 49.59 3.50
CA LYS A 14 -8.96 49.84 4.70
C LYS A 14 -8.37 48.52 5.22
N HIS A 15 -8.89 48.01 6.34
CA HIS A 15 -8.39 46.81 7.00
C HIS A 15 -9.53 45.86 7.37
N CYS A 16 -9.26 44.56 7.30
CA CYS A 16 -10.16 43.50 7.73
C CYS A 16 -9.36 42.42 8.46
N SER A 17 -9.54 42.32 9.78
CA SER A 17 -8.81 41.36 10.63
C SER A 17 -9.03 39.88 10.24
N PHE A 18 -10.13 39.59 9.55
CA PHE A 18 -10.43 38.25 9.05
C PHE A 18 -9.93 37.99 7.61
N MET A 19 -9.41 38.99 6.91
CA MET A 19 -8.96 38.83 5.52
C MET A 19 -7.53 38.29 5.47
N ALA A 20 -7.32 37.21 4.73
CA ALA A 20 -6.00 36.67 4.43
C ALA A 20 -5.78 36.70 2.91
N LYS A 21 -4.71 37.37 2.47
CA LYS A 21 -4.25 37.32 1.07
C LYS A 21 -3.29 36.13 0.94
N ILE A 22 -3.52 35.29 -0.05
CA ILE A 22 -2.69 34.13 -0.42
C ILE A 22 -2.48 34.23 -1.94
N GLU A 23 -1.42 33.65 -2.48
CA GLU A 23 -1.13 33.60 -3.94
C GLU A 23 -2.34 33.16 -4.78
N THR A 24 -3.15 32.24 -4.27
CA THR A 24 -4.35 31.70 -4.94
C THR A 24 -5.60 32.57 -4.81
N GLY A 25 -5.58 33.63 -3.99
CA GLY A 25 -6.69 34.56 -3.83
C GLY A 25 -6.92 35.08 -2.41
N ILE A 26 -8.05 35.76 -2.22
CA ILE A 26 -8.40 36.43 -0.96
C ILE A 26 -9.39 35.57 -0.15
N PHE A 27 -8.94 35.09 1.01
CA PHE A 27 -9.70 34.24 1.92
C PHE A 27 -10.18 34.99 3.16
N CYS A 28 -11.19 34.44 3.82
CA CYS A 28 -11.81 35.00 5.01
C CYS A 28 -11.78 33.97 6.15
N ARG A 29 -11.00 34.27 7.20
CA ARG A 29 -10.85 33.46 8.43
C ARG A 29 -12.06 33.52 9.35
N ASN A 30 -13.09 34.33 9.05
CA ASN A 30 -14.26 34.47 9.90
C ASN A 30 -15.05 33.13 9.95
N PRO A 31 -15.28 32.53 11.14
CA PRO A 31 -15.88 31.20 11.26
C PRO A 31 -17.33 31.12 10.78
N TYR A 32 -18.01 32.27 10.64
CA TYR A 32 -19.37 32.35 10.11
C TYR A 32 -19.42 32.41 8.57
N ASN A 33 -18.31 32.70 7.86
CA ASN A 33 -18.31 32.74 6.40
C ASN A 33 -18.59 31.35 5.80
N VAL A 34 -19.58 31.24 4.92
CA VAL A 34 -20.02 29.97 4.30
C VAL A 34 -19.00 29.41 3.32
N THR A 35 -18.39 30.25 2.50
CA THR A 35 -17.55 29.85 1.35
C THR A 35 -16.06 29.83 1.67
N GLY A 36 -15.63 30.58 2.70
CA GLY A 36 -14.23 30.82 3.03
C GLY A 36 -13.55 31.90 2.17
N ILE A 37 -14.22 32.43 1.15
CA ILE A 37 -13.70 33.47 0.24
C ILE A 37 -14.07 34.85 0.79
N CYS A 38 -13.15 35.82 0.69
CA CYS A 38 -13.43 37.22 1.04
C CYS A 38 -13.96 37.99 -0.18
N ASN A 39 -15.28 37.96 -0.38
CA ASN A 39 -15.96 38.77 -1.40
C ASN A 39 -17.26 39.38 -0.87
N ARG A 40 -17.82 40.35 -1.62
CA ARG A 40 -19.02 41.13 -1.25
C ARG A 40 -20.20 40.28 -0.80
N SER A 41 -20.44 39.14 -1.46
CA SER A 41 -21.57 38.24 -1.22
C SER A 41 -21.31 37.16 -0.16
N SER A 42 -20.05 36.85 0.14
CA SER A 42 -19.66 35.85 1.14
C SER A 42 -19.31 36.44 2.49
N CYS A 43 -18.98 37.73 2.59
CA CYS A 43 -18.58 38.35 3.86
C CYS A 43 -19.75 38.41 4.86
N PRO A 44 -19.68 37.75 6.04
CA PRO A 44 -20.76 37.75 7.03
C PRO A 44 -20.86 39.07 7.83
N LEU A 45 -19.83 39.91 7.78
CA LEU A 45 -19.83 41.23 8.42
C LEU A 45 -20.59 42.24 7.54
N ALA A 46 -20.21 42.35 6.26
CA ALA A 46 -20.78 43.28 5.30
C ALA A 46 -22.20 42.92 4.80
N ASN A 47 -22.73 41.75 5.12
CA ASN A 47 -24.11 41.38 4.80
C ASN A 47 -24.94 41.28 6.08
N SER A 48 -25.96 42.12 6.21
CA SER A 48 -26.86 42.13 7.36
C SER A 48 -27.84 40.96 7.38
N ARG A 49 -28.17 40.40 6.20
CA ARG A 49 -28.93 39.15 6.05
C ARG A 49 -27.99 38.04 5.62
N TYR A 50 -27.64 37.13 6.53
CA TYR A 50 -26.67 36.07 6.27
C TYR A 50 -27.02 34.76 7.01
N ALA A 51 -26.67 33.61 6.44
CA ALA A 51 -26.93 32.30 7.04
C ALA A 51 -25.71 31.40 6.84
N THR A 52 -25.44 30.51 7.80
CA THR A 52 -24.27 29.62 7.78
C THR A 52 -24.51 28.37 8.62
N ILE A 53 -23.62 27.39 8.51
CA ILE A 53 -23.69 26.17 9.32
C ILE A 53 -22.42 26.04 10.13
N ARG A 54 -22.60 25.68 11.41
CA ARG A 54 -21.52 25.44 12.35
C ARG A 54 -21.73 24.14 13.12
N ASP A 55 -20.60 23.60 13.56
CA ASP A 55 -20.49 22.48 14.48
C ASP A 55 -20.36 23.04 15.91
N HIS A 56 -21.16 22.51 16.83
CA HIS A 56 -20.93 22.61 18.27
C HIS A 56 -21.17 21.23 18.88
N ASP A 57 -20.15 20.68 19.55
CA ASP A 57 -20.20 19.46 20.37
C ASP A 57 -20.84 18.25 19.68
N GLY A 58 -20.55 18.04 18.39
CA GLY A 58 -21.09 16.90 17.64
C GLY A 58 -22.54 17.10 17.16
N VAL A 59 -23.10 18.30 17.28
CA VAL A 59 -24.40 18.71 16.72
C VAL A 59 -24.20 19.83 15.68
N PHE A 60 -24.93 19.78 14.58
CA PHE A 60 -24.92 20.87 13.59
C PHE A 60 -26.04 21.86 13.90
N TYR A 61 -25.73 23.15 13.73
CA TYR A 61 -26.69 24.24 13.89
C TYR A 61 -26.70 25.12 12.65
N LEU A 62 -27.90 25.49 12.20
CA LEU A 62 -28.12 26.52 11.19
C LEU A 62 -28.12 27.86 11.90
N TYR A 63 -27.12 28.68 11.61
CA TYR A 63 -26.93 30.03 12.14
C TYR A 63 -27.55 31.03 11.17
N MET A 64 -28.44 31.92 11.65
CA MET A 64 -29.12 32.93 10.84
C MET A 64 -28.98 34.32 11.46
N LYS A 65 -28.56 35.29 10.64
CA LYS A 65 -28.43 36.72 10.95
C LYS A 65 -29.53 37.46 10.20
N THR A 66 -30.40 38.15 10.94
CA THR A 66 -31.49 38.98 10.37
C THR A 66 -31.26 40.46 10.64
N ILE A 67 -31.84 41.29 9.78
CA ILE A 67 -31.60 42.74 9.74
C ILE A 67 -32.03 43.44 11.04
N GLU A 68 -33.14 42.98 11.62
CA GLU A 68 -33.72 43.47 12.88
C GLU A 68 -32.77 43.36 14.07
N ARG A 69 -31.93 42.32 14.11
CA ARG A 69 -31.04 42.02 15.25
C ARG A 69 -29.65 42.64 15.13
N ALA A 70 -29.39 43.41 14.07
CA ALA A 70 -28.10 44.07 13.85
C ALA A 70 -27.66 44.98 15.02
N HIS A 71 -28.62 45.58 15.73
CA HIS A 71 -28.39 46.46 16.88
C HIS A 71 -28.08 45.71 18.20
N MET A 72 -28.21 44.37 18.25
CA MET A 72 -27.91 43.56 19.44
C MET A 72 -26.85 42.49 19.13
N PRO A 73 -25.54 42.80 19.19
CA PRO A 73 -24.47 41.87 18.81
C PRO A 73 -24.54 40.50 19.52
N ASN A 74 -24.90 40.49 20.81
CA ASN A 74 -25.07 39.25 21.60
C ASN A 74 -26.21 38.35 21.08
N LYS A 75 -27.30 38.95 20.59
CA LYS A 75 -28.48 38.25 20.04
C LYS A 75 -28.50 38.22 18.50
N LEU A 76 -27.41 38.60 17.85
CA LEU A 76 -27.31 38.79 16.40
C LEU A 76 -27.61 37.52 15.60
N TRP A 77 -27.24 36.37 16.15
CA TRP A 77 -27.36 35.07 15.51
C TRP A 77 -28.44 34.20 16.18
N GLU A 78 -29.42 33.80 15.39
CA GLU A 78 -30.29 32.68 15.71
C GLU A 78 -29.57 31.36 15.45
N ARG A 79 -29.84 30.33 16.25
CA ARG A 79 -29.34 28.96 16.02
C ARG A 79 -30.49 27.96 16.02
N VAL A 80 -30.70 27.27 14.89
CA VAL A 80 -31.65 26.16 14.77
C VAL A 80 -30.90 24.85 14.80
N LYS A 81 -31.26 23.95 15.72
CA LYS A 81 -30.63 22.63 15.89
C LYS A 81 -31.03 21.70 14.73
N MET A 82 -30.06 21.14 14.02
CA MET A 82 -30.34 20.18 12.94
C MET A 82 -30.32 18.72 13.45
N PRO A 83 -31.17 17.84 12.89
CA PRO A 83 -31.18 16.42 13.20
C PRO A 83 -29.96 15.72 12.59
N ARG A 84 -29.64 14.52 13.10
CA ARG A 84 -28.55 13.67 12.56
C ARG A 84 -28.84 13.13 11.15
N ASN A 85 -30.11 13.05 10.75
CA ASN A 85 -30.50 12.62 9.41
C ASN A 85 -30.31 13.78 8.41
N TYR A 86 -29.44 13.57 7.41
CA TYR A 86 -29.07 14.57 6.41
C TYR A 86 -30.26 15.06 5.56
N ALA A 87 -31.18 14.18 5.15
CA ALA A 87 -32.35 14.57 4.36
C ALA A 87 -33.26 15.52 5.16
N LYS A 88 -33.56 15.17 6.42
CA LYS A 88 -34.35 16.03 7.32
C LYS A 88 -33.64 17.36 7.63
N ALA A 89 -32.31 17.38 7.66
CA ALA A 89 -31.54 18.62 7.81
C ALA A 89 -31.63 19.53 6.57
N LEU A 90 -31.64 18.96 5.36
CA LEU A 90 -31.89 19.71 4.12
C LEU A 90 -33.31 20.30 4.07
N GLU A 91 -34.33 19.57 4.50
CA GLU A 91 -35.70 20.09 4.59
C GLU A 91 -35.81 21.29 5.55
N ILE A 92 -35.11 21.25 6.69
CA ILE A 92 -35.09 22.36 7.66
C ILE A 92 -34.42 23.59 7.06
N ILE A 93 -33.31 23.40 6.34
CA ILE A 93 -32.63 24.45 5.57
C ILE A 93 -33.59 25.10 4.56
N ASP A 94 -34.36 24.29 3.81
CA ASP A 94 -35.33 24.81 2.83
C ASP A 94 -36.52 25.52 3.48
N LYS A 95 -37.04 25.00 4.61
CA LYS A 95 -38.13 25.62 5.38
C LYS A 95 -37.72 26.99 5.94
N HIS A 96 -36.57 27.08 6.63
CA HIS A 96 -36.13 28.34 7.24
C HIS A 96 -35.56 29.36 6.23
N MET A 97 -35.07 28.91 5.06
CA MET A 97 -34.49 29.80 4.05
C MET A 97 -35.32 29.97 2.78
N MET A 98 -36.61 29.66 2.80
CA MET A 98 -37.51 29.73 1.63
C MET A 98 -37.44 31.08 0.88
N TYR A 99 -37.38 32.20 1.60
CA TYR A 99 -37.37 33.56 1.03
C TYR A 99 -35.97 34.18 0.89
N TRP A 100 -34.90 33.37 0.92
CA TRP A 100 -33.51 33.84 0.90
C TRP A 100 -32.86 33.75 -0.49
N PRO A 101 -31.76 34.49 -0.76
CA PRO A 101 -31.07 34.41 -2.05
C PRO A 101 -30.62 32.98 -2.39
N LYS A 102 -31.03 32.47 -3.55
CA LYS A 102 -30.77 31.08 -3.99
C LYS A 102 -29.29 30.68 -3.89
N LEU A 103 -28.37 31.61 -4.18
CA LEU A 103 -26.92 31.39 -4.06
C LEU A 103 -26.51 31.05 -2.62
N LEU A 104 -27.03 31.79 -1.62
CA LEU A 104 -26.70 31.58 -0.22
C LEU A 104 -27.34 30.29 0.32
N VAL A 105 -28.56 29.96 -0.10
CA VAL A 105 -29.22 28.67 0.21
C VAL A 105 -28.38 27.52 -0.33
N HIS A 106 -27.98 27.58 -1.60
CA HIS A 106 -27.14 26.56 -2.24
C HIS A 106 -25.77 26.42 -1.56
N LYS A 107 -25.08 27.52 -1.27
CA LYS A 107 -23.78 27.48 -0.57
C LYS A 107 -23.90 26.94 0.87
N THR A 108 -24.99 27.26 1.57
CA THR A 108 -25.28 26.72 2.90
C THR A 108 -25.54 25.21 2.84
N LYS A 109 -26.29 24.71 1.85
CA LYS A 109 -26.43 23.27 1.59
C LYS A 109 -25.08 22.60 1.31
N GLN A 110 -24.27 23.15 0.40
CA GLN A 110 -22.92 22.64 0.09
C GLN A 110 -22.03 22.57 1.36
N ARG A 111 -22.13 23.56 2.26
CA ARG A 111 -21.43 23.55 3.55
C ARG A 111 -21.92 22.43 4.47
N LEU A 112 -23.24 22.17 4.57
CA LEU A 112 -23.75 21.02 5.32
C LEU A 112 -23.15 19.71 4.81
N THR A 113 -23.15 19.50 3.49
CA THR A 113 -22.58 18.30 2.85
C THR A 113 -21.11 18.14 3.21
N LYS A 114 -20.29 19.21 3.05
CA LYS A 114 -18.85 19.18 3.34
C LYS A 114 -18.56 18.95 4.82
N MET A 115 -19.30 19.58 5.74
CA MET A 115 -19.13 19.35 7.18
C MET A 115 -19.56 17.93 7.60
N THR A 116 -20.61 17.38 6.99
CA THR A 116 -21.05 15.99 7.21
C THR A 116 -19.98 15.00 6.71
N GLN A 117 -19.45 15.21 5.50
CA GLN A 117 -18.33 14.44 4.95
C GLN A 117 -17.08 14.53 5.85
N MET A 118 -16.75 15.73 6.35
CA MET A 118 -15.62 15.95 7.27
C MET A 118 -15.80 15.13 8.56
N ARG A 119 -17.00 15.12 9.17
CA ARG A 119 -17.27 14.30 10.35
C ARG A 119 -17.15 12.80 10.09
N ILE A 120 -17.62 12.31 8.94
CA ILE A 120 -17.47 10.91 8.54
C ILE A 120 -15.97 10.58 8.42
N ARG A 121 -15.19 11.43 7.75
CA ARG A 121 -13.73 11.29 7.63
C ARG A 121 -13.02 11.33 8.99
N MET A 122 -13.41 12.22 9.91
CA MET A 122 -12.86 12.30 11.27
C MET A 122 -13.12 11.01 12.07
N ARG A 123 -14.34 10.46 12.00
CA ARG A 123 -14.67 9.17 12.64
C ARG A 123 -13.85 8.01 12.04
N LYS A 124 -13.76 7.94 10.71
CA LYS A 124 -12.92 6.94 10.03
C LYS A 124 -11.44 7.08 10.38
N LEU A 125 -10.94 8.30 10.59
CA LEU A 125 -9.56 8.56 10.98
C LEU A 125 -9.30 8.15 12.44
N ALA A 126 -10.23 8.43 13.36
CA ALA A 126 -10.15 7.99 14.76
C ALA A 126 -10.23 6.46 14.93
N LEU A 127 -10.96 5.77 14.03
CA LEU A 127 -11.02 4.30 14.01
C LEU A 127 -9.78 3.65 13.37
N LYS A 128 -8.97 4.39 12.60
CA LYS A 128 -7.74 3.87 11.99
C LYS A 128 -6.59 3.99 12.99
N THR A 129 -6.11 2.84 13.47
CA THR A 129 -4.82 2.77 14.16
C THR A 129 -3.72 3.31 13.24
N ARG A 130 -3.07 4.39 13.68
CA ARG A 130 -1.92 4.99 12.99
C ARG A 130 -0.74 5.00 13.93
N GLU A 131 0.44 4.80 13.36
CA GLU A 131 1.70 5.08 14.04
C GLU A 131 1.72 6.54 14.47
N LYS A 132 2.04 6.78 15.74
CA LYS A 132 2.14 8.13 16.30
C LYS A 132 3.44 8.74 15.78
N ILE A 133 3.34 9.75 14.93
CA ILE A 133 4.51 10.53 14.49
C ILE A 133 5.10 11.18 15.75
N MET A 134 6.30 10.74 16.14
CA MET A 134 7.07 11.30 17.23
C MET A 134 8.24 12.09 16.64
N THR A 135 8.30 13.38 16.95
CA THR A 135 9.41 14.26 16.59
C THR A 135 10.57 14.01 17.55
N VAL A 136 11.71 13.53 17.05
CA VAL A 136 12.94 13.37 17.84
C VAL A 136 13.73 14.68 17.81
N PRO A 137 14.18 15.24 18.96
CA PRO A 137 14.98 16.46 18.98
C PRO A 137 16.32 16.29 18.25
N THR A 138 16.74 17.31 17.49
CA THR A 138 17.97 17.26 16.67
C THR A 138 19.23 16.99 17.49
N LYS A 139 19.33 17.54 18.73
CA LYS A 139 20.45 17.30 19.66
C LYS A 139 20.55 15.81 20.07
N GLN A 140 19.41 15.13 20.24
CA GLN A 140 19.38 13.70 20.55
C GLN A 140 19.88 12.87 19.36
N LYS A 141 19.38 13.13 18.14
CA LYS A 141 19.82 12.43 16.93
C LYS A 141 21.34 12.58 16.68
N LYS A 142 21.89 13.79 16.85
CA LYS A 142 23.35 14.04 16.76
C LYS A 142 24.13 13.24 17.83
N ARG A 143 23.62 13.17 19.06
CA ARG A 143 24.25 12.43 20.17
C ARG A 143 24.23 10.91 19.98
N GLU A 144 23.14 10.38 19.47
CA GLU A 144 22.98 8.96 19.17
C GLU A 144 23.92 8.53 18.03
N ALA A 145 23.93 9.27 16.90
CA ALA A 145 24.86 9.00 15.79
C ALA A 145 26.34 9.03 16.22
N ARG A 146 26.78 10.03 17.00
CA ARG A 146 28.15 10.08 17.54
C ARG A 146 28.48 8.91 18.47
N ARG A 147 27.48 8.34 19.17
CA ARG A 147 27.66 7.15 20.02
C ARG A 147 27.73 5.87 19.20
N GLU A 148 26.92 5.76 18.15
CA GLU A 148 26.94 4.64 17.21
C GLU A 148 28.30 4.55 16.50
N GLU A 149 28.82 5.67 15.97
CA GLU A 149 30.14 5.72 15.34
C GLU A 149 31.29 5.34 16.31
N LYS A 150 31.25 5.85 17.55
CA LYS A 150 32.22 5.47 18.59
C LYS A 150 32.11 3.99 18.97
N ALA A 151 30.88 3.44 19.02
CA ALA A 151 30.65 2.03 19.33
C ALA A 151 31.11 1.10 18.19
N GLU A 152 30.89 1.48 16.93
CA GLU A 152 31.36 0.74 15.75
C GLU A 152 32.89 0.64 15.72
N LYS A 153 33.58 1.78 15.88
CA LYS A 153 35.05 1.83 15.97
C LYS A 153 35.59 1.01 17.15
N ALA A 154 34.94 1.07 18.31
CA ALA A 154 35.36 0.30 19.49
C ALA A 154 35.06 -1.21 19.38
N ALA A 155 34.02 -1.61 18.63
CA ALA A 155 33.61 -3.01 18.53
C ALA A 155 34.51 -3.87 17.64
N LEU A 156 35.28 -3.25 16.72
CA LEU A 156 36.21 -3.92 15.78
C LEU A 156 35.63 -5.23 15.20
N LEU A 157 34.39 -5.15 14.69
CA LEU A 157 33.56 -6.31 14.38
C LEU A 157 34.25 -7.30 13.44
N GLU A 158 35.03 -6.82 12.47
CA GLU A 158 35.79 -7.66 11.55
C GLU A 158 36.76 -8.62 12.28
N LYS A 159 37.58 -8.10 13.20
CA LYS A 159 38.51 -8.92 14.00
C LYS A 159 37.78 -9.87 14.95
N SER A 160 36.60 -9.49 15.45
CA SER A 160 35.78 -10.39 16.28
C SER A 160 35.16 -11.51 15.45
N ILE A 161 34.67 -11.20 14.25
CA ILE A 161 34.07 -12.17 13.31
C ILE A 161 35.15 -13.12 12.79
N GLU A 162 36.32 -12.62 12.42
CA GLU A 162 37.47 -13.43 11.99
C GLU A 162 37.88 -14.45 13.06
N LYS A 163 38.05 -14.01 14.31
CA LYS A 163 38.35 -14.92 15.43
C LYS A 163 37.26 -15.98 15.63
N GLU A 164 35.98 -15.60 15.54
CA GLU A 164 34.88 -16.57 15.65
C GLU A 164 34.83 -17.56 14.48
N LEU A 165 35.07 -17.10 13.24
CA LEU A 165 35.14 -17.93 12.05
C LEU A 165 36.33 -18.91 12.11
N LEU A 166 37.51 -18.45 12.49
CA LEU A 166 38.69 -19.28 12.71
C LEU A 166 38.45 -20.33 13.81
N GLU A 167 37.81 -19.95 14.92
CA GLU A 167 37.42 -20.92 15.95
C GLU A 167 36.42 -21.96 15.44
N ARG A 168 35.39 -21.55 14.67
CA ARG A 168 34.39 -22.46 14.09
C ARG A 168 35.02 -23.40 13.05
N LEU A 169 36.00 -22.91 12.29
CA LEU A 169 36.78 -23.71 11.33
C LEU A 169 37.68 -24.72 12.06
N LYS A 170 38.46 -24.28 13.06
CA LYS A 170 39.30 -25.16 13.91
C LYS A 170 38.49 -26.21 14.67
N LYS A 171 37.22 -25.92 15.00
CA LYS A 171 36.26 -26.87 15.59
C LYS A 171 35.64 -27.85 14.59
N GLY A 172 35.97 -27.77 13.30
CA GLY A 172 35.51 -28.70 12.26
C GLY A 172 34.00 -28.62 11.97
N VAL A 173 33.37 -27.47 12.21
CA VAL A 173 31.91 -27.29 12.04
C VAL A 173 31.48 -27.36 10.57
N TYR A 174 32.39 -27.00 9.66
CA TYR A 174 32.23 -27.13 8.21
C TYR A 174 33.06 -28.35 7.76
N GLY A 175 32.41 -29.40 7.26
CA GLY A 175 33.09 -30.56 6.67
C GLY A 175 33.55 -30.31 5.22
N ASP A 176 33.74 -31.37 4.44
CA ASP A 176 34.22 -31.38 3.03
C ASP A 176 33.32 -30.65 2.00
N ILE A 177 32.44 -29.75 2.45
CA ILE A 177 31.54 -28.94 1.62
C ILE A 177 32.32 -27.91 0.78
N TYR A 178 33.52 -27.53 1.22
CA TYR A 178 34.41 -26.61 0.51
C TYR A 178 35.72 -27.29 0.13
N ASN A 179 35.98 -27.39 -1.18
CA ASN A 179 37.27 -27.80 -1.74
C ASN A 179 38.30 -26.66 -1.59
N TYR A 180 38.70 -26.38 -0.36
CA TYR A 180 39.71 -25.36 -0.05
C TYR A 180 41.12 -25.95 -0.23
N PRO A 181 42.10 -25.21 -0.80
CA PRO A 181 43.48 -25.68 -0.87
C PRO A 181 44.11 -25.73 0.53
N VAL A 182 44.05 -26.92 1.15
CA VAL A 182 44.50 -27.16 2.55
C VAL A 182 45.96 -26.72 2.76
N ASP A 183 46.82 -26.96 1.77
CA ASP A 183 48.26 -26.69 1.87
C ASP A 183 48.55 -25.19 2.03
N LYS A 184 47.87 -24.33 1.26
CA LYS A 184 48.00 -22.86 1.38
C LYS A 184 47.44 -22.32 2.70
N TYR A 185 46.53 -23.04 3.32
CA TYR A 185 45.90 -22.64 4.58
C TYR A 185 46.77 -23.01 5.79
N ASN A 186 47.36 -24.22 5.77
CA ASN A 186 48.35 -24.63 6.75
C ASN A 186 49.60 -23.72 6.70
N GLU A 187 50.09 -23.36 5.50
CA GLU A 187 51.17 -22.37 5.37
C GLU A 187 50.87 -20.99 5.99
N ILE A 188 49.60 -20.61 6.14
CA ILE A 188 49.21 -19.33 6.77
C ILE A 188 49.09 -19.51 8.29
N LEU A 189 48.51 -20.63 8.75
CA LEU A 189 48.49 -20.99 10.18
C LEU A 189 49.90 -21.14 10.77
N ASP A 190 50.79 -21.83 10.05
CA ASP A 190 52.17 -22.02 10.47
C ASP A 190 52.94 -20.68 10.48
N LYS A 191 52.60 -19.74 9.59
CA LYS A 191 53.17 -18.38 9.61
C LYS A 191 52.65 -17.53 10.77
N GLU A 192 51.39 -17.68 11.18
CA GLU A 192 50.88 -17.03 12.39
C GLU A 192 51.47 -17.64 13.67
N GLU A 193 51.63 -18.96 13.76
CA GLU A 193 52.27 -19.61 14.92
C GLU A 193 53.77 -19.28 15.00
N VAL A 194 54.49 -19.23 13.86
CA VAL A 194 55.90 -18.80 13.82
C VAL A 194 56.02 -17.31 14.13
N GLY A 195 55.16 -16.44 13.57
CA GLY A 195 55.15 -15.01 13.91
C GLY A 195 54.99 -14.79 15.41
N LYS A 196 54.10 -15.53 16.07
CA LYS A 196 53.90 -15.50 17.52
C LYS A 196 55.03 -16.11 18.35
N ALA A 197 55.98 -16.81 17.71
CA ALA A 197 57.16 -17.37 18.36
C ALA A 197 58.41 -16.50 18.16
N THR A 198 58.52 -15.77 17.04
CA THR A 198 59.59 -14.79 16.81
C THR A 198 59.29 -13.41 17.40
N ILE A 199 58.02 -13.08 17.65
CA ILE A 199 57.62 -11.91 18.44
C ILE A 199 57.59 -12.32 19.93
N SER A 200 58.80 -12.55 20.48
CA SER A 200 58.98 -12.74 21.92
C SER A 200 60.15 -11.92 22.51
N GLU A 201 60.91 -11.18 21.68
CA GLU A 201 62.02 -10.33 22.15
C GLU A 201 62.07 -8.90 21.58
N ASP A 202 61.41 -8.55 20.46
CA ASP A 202 61.50 -7.18 19.87
C ASP A 202 60.25 -6.72 19.06
N GLU A 203 59.04 -6.91 19.60
CA GLU A 203 57.95 -5.95 19.32
C GLU A 203 57.35 -5.54 20.67
N GLU A 204 57.56 -4.29 21.07
CA GLU A 204 56.62 -3.63 21.97
C GLU A 204 55.25 -3.74 21.29
N GLU A 205 54.23 -4.25 22.00
CA GLU A 205 52.86 -4.00 21.59
C GLU A 205 52.69 -2.47 21.64
N GLU A 206 52.85 -1.79 20.49
CA GLU A 206 52.16 -0.53 20.24
C GLU A 206 50.68 -0.86 20.35
N GLU A 207 50.16 -0.81 21.59
CA GLU A 207 48.78 -0.44 21.85
C GLU A 207 48.53 0.73 20.90
N PRO A 208 47.55 0.64 19.98
CA PRO A 208 47.31 1.71 19.04
C PRO A 208 47.07 2.95 19.88
N LEU A 209 48.03 3.88 19.87
CA LEU A 209 48.04 5.02 20.77
C LEU A 209 46.65 5.61 20.65
N ILE A 210 45.90 5.61 21.74
CA ILE A 210 44.67 6.36 21.79
C ILE A 210 45.15 7.80 21.79
N GLU A 211 45.36 8.31 20.58
CA GLU A 211 45.39 9.72 20.30
C GLU A 211 44.01 10.20 20.73
N TYR A 212 43.94 10.59 21.99
CA TYR A 212 42.99 11.56 22.46
C TYR A 212 43.26 12.80 21.61
N VAL A 213 42.64 12.83 20.42
CA VAL A 213 42.30 14.07 19.75
C VAL A 213 41.64 14.88 20.85
N GLU A 214 42.34 15.92 21.30
CA GLU A 214 41.87 16.80 22.35
C GLU A 214 40.43 17.14 22.03
N GLY A 215 39.58 17.01 23.04
CA GLY A 215 38.16 17.04 22.79
C GLY A 215 37.81 18.37 22.14
N TYR A 216 37.01 18.30 21.08
CA TYR A 216 35.88 19.22 20.97
C TYR A 216 34.85 18.96 22.09
N GLU A 217 35.36 18.88 23.33
CA GLU A 217 34.79 19.46 24.54
C GLU A 217 34.95 21.00 24.47
N GLU A 218 35.94 21.52 23.74
CA GLU A 218 36.04 22.95 23.33
C GLU A 218 35.03 23.36 22.22
N LEU A 219 33.86 22.69 22.18
CA LEU A 219 32.65 23.17 21.49
C LEU A 219 31.39 22.93 22.36
N GLU A 220 31.54 22.77 23.69
CA GLU A 220 30.44 22.89 24.65
C GLU A 220 30.48 24.21 25.46
N GLU A 221 31.39 25.17 25.16
CA GLU A 221 31.44 26.50 25.83
C GLU A 221 31.33 27.75 24.92
N GLU A 222 31.42 27.68 23.58
CA GLU A 222 31.36 28.87 22.69
C GLU A 222 30.01 29.14 21.98
N ASP A 223 29.01 28.26 22.10
CA ASP A 223 27.68 28.41 21.45
C ASP A 223 26.58 28.87 22.45
N ASP A 224 26.97 29.41 23.62
CA ASP A 224 26.07 29.91 24.68
C ASP A 224 26.33 31.40 25.02
N MET A 225 26.79 32.18 24.03
CA MET A 225 26.88 33.65 24.08
C MET A 225 26.29 34.24 22.78
N GLU A 226 25.34 35.17 22.91
CA GLU A 226 24.51 35.76 21.82
C GLU A 226 23.50 34.75 21.22
N ASP A 227 22.20 34.75 21.52
CA ASP A 227 21.25 35.88 21.44
C ASP A 227 20.05 35.71 22.40
N PHE A 228 20.05 36.49 23.49
CA PHE A 228 18.82 36.99 24.10
C PHE A 228 19.08 38.37 24.73
N GLY A 229 18.99 39.44 23.93
CA GLY A 229 19.11 40.80 24.47
C GLY A 229 18.95 41.95 23.47
N GLY A 230 17.72 42.49 23.35
CA GLY A 230 17.44 43.77 22.68
C GLY A 230 17.46 43.70 21.13
N LEU A 231 16.50 44.19 20.36
CA LEU A 231 15.60 45.33 20.55
C LEU A 231 16.34 46.61 21.00
N ALA A 232 16.57 47.51 20.03
CA ALA A 232 16.99 48.92 20.18
C ALA A 232 18.41 49.17 20.75
N ILE A 233 19.25 50.11 20.27
CA ILE A 233 19.19 51.13 19.19
C ILE A 233 20.65 51.43 18.78
N ARG A 234 20.91 51.72 17.48
CA ARG A 234 21.79 52.85 17.10
C ARG A 234 21.61 53.27 15.64
N GLU A 235 21.46 54.58 15.45
CA GLU A 235 21.22 55.27 14.18
C GLU A 235 22.52 55.86 13.59
N ASP A 236 22.33 56.61 12.50
CA ASP A 236 23.27 57.49 11.79
C ASP A 236 24.35 56.80 10.92
N TYR A 237 24.51 57.10 9.62
CA TYR A 237 24.02 58.19 8.74
C TYR A 237 23.54 57.57 7.39
N ASP A 238 22.81 58.21 6.45
CA ASP A 238 22.55 59.64 6.23
C ASP A 238 21.30 59.91 5.32
N ASN A 239 20.68 61.08 5.54
CA ASN A 239 20.05 61.99 4.56
C ASN A 239 18.52 62.01 4.19
N ASP A 240 18.03 63.25 4.14
CA ASP A 240 16.87 63.87 3.46
C ASP A 240 15.42 63.86 4.05
N ASN A 241 15.12 64.98 4.76
CA ASN A 241 13.97 65.90 4.62
C ASN A 241 12.71 65.87 5.55
N LEU A 242 12.70 66.91 6.43
CA LEU A 242 11.65 67.93 6.64
C LEU A 242 10.44 67.70 7.60
N ASN A 243 10.42 68.54 8.66
CA ASN A 243 9.29 69.14 9.39
C ASN A 243 8.39 68.23 10.26
N ASP A 244 7.81 68.66 11.39
CA ASP A 244 8.00 69.83 12.31
C ASP A 244 7.20 69.51 13.61
N ASP A 245 7.52 70.22 14.70
CA ASP A 245 6.70 70.54 15.89
C ASP A 245 6.08 69.44 16.80
N ASP A 246 6.75 69.25 17.96
CA ASP A 246 6.29 69.59 19.33
C ASP A 246 5.15 68.85 20.13
N ASP A 247 5.42 68.83 21.45
CA ASP A 247 4.56 68.78 22.66
C ASP A 247 3.88 67.48 23.16
N ASP A 248 4.63 66.78 24.04
CA ASP A 248 4.46 66.71 25.52
C ASP A 248 3.32 65.94 26.28
N ASP A 249 3.78 65.45 27.45
CA ASP A 249 3.16 65.25 28.76
C ASP A 249 2.40 63.96 29.21
N GLU A 250 3.12 63.24 30.09
CA GLU A 250 2.80 62.89 31.52
C GLU A 250 1.91 61.69 31.95
N ASP A 251 2.40 61.05 33.03
CA ASP A 251 1.69 60.46 34.20
C ASP A 251 0.85 59.16 34.12
N ASP A 252 0.77 58.30 35.17
CA ASP A 252 1.68 58.03 36.31
C ASP A 252 1.34 56.68 37.02
N ASP A 253 2.31 56.17 37.80
CA ASP A 253 2.33 55.39 39.05
C ASP A 253 1.61 54.03 39.36
N ASP A 254 2.24 53.38 40.35
CA ASP A 254 1.80 52.39 41.36
C ASP A 254 1.48 50.91 40.99
N LYS A 255 2.22 49.89 41.47
CA LYS A 255 2.45 49.36 42.87
C LYS A 255 1.21 48.62 43.44
N GLU A 256 1.27 47.53 44.24
CA GLU A 256 2.38 46.80 44.90
C GLU A 256 1.99 45.33 45.27
N GLU A 257 3.00 44.44 45.24
CA GLU A 257 3.38 43.36 46.18
C GLU A 257 2.48 42.41 47.05
N ASN A 258 3.12 41.24 47.33
CA ASN A 258 3.12 40.40 48.56
C ASN A 258 1.97 39.40 48.89
N ALA A 259 2.21 38.23 49.53
CA ALA A 259 3.43 37.42 49.77
C ALA A 259 3.13 36.04 50.40
N SER A 260 4.11 35.13 50.34
CA SER A 260 4.45 34.08 51.36
C SER A 260 3.54 32.84 51.55
N ALA A 261 3.99 31.73 52.17
CA ALA A 261 5.29 31.01 52.19
C ALA A 261 5.19 29.68 52.98
N SER A 262 5.95 28.63 52.58
CA SER A 262 6.34 27.45 53.39
C SER A 262 5.18 26.51 53.85
N TYR A 263 5.31 25.24 54.28
CA TYR A 263 6.36 24.26 54.64
C TYR A 263 5.74 22.83 54.47
N LYS A 264 6.36 21.64 54.66
CA LYS A 264 7.68 21.15 55.13
C LYS A 264 8.01 19.76 54.49
N ARG A 265 9.08 19.11 54.94
CA ARG A 265 9.67 17.81 54.50
C ARG A 265 9.16 16.57 55.28
N GLY A 266 9.35 15.36 54.72
CA GLY A 266 9.41 14.07 55.44
C GLY A 266 10.33 13.05 54.70
N ARG A 267 11.15 12.26 55.41
CA ARG A 267 12.25 11.42 54.85
C ARG A 267 12.47 10.15 55.69
N LYS A 268 13.10 9.11 55.10
CA LYS A 268 13.70 7.86 55.69
C LYS A 268 12.77 6.64 55.85
N SER A 269 13.24 5.38 55.95
CA SER A 269 14.38 4.62 55.34
C SER A 269 14.50 3.21 55.98
N SER A 270 14.73 2.13 55.22
CA SER A 270 15.47 0.87 55.59
C SER A 270 15.21 -0.23 54.54
N ALA A 271 16.12 -1.01 53.94
CA ALA A 271 17.50 -1.48 54.22
C ALA A 271 17.64 -2.88 54.88
N ARG A 272 17.88 -3.92 54.06
CA ARG A 272 18.61 -5.19 54.32
C ARG A 272 18.84 -5.84 52.93
N LYS A 273 20.06 -6.05 52.39
CA LYS A 273 21.16 -6.99 52.76
C LYS A 273 20.66 -8.43 52.98
N LEU A 274 21.32 -9.50 52.51
CA LEU A 274 22.38 -9.74 51.50
C LEU A 274 22.59 -11.28 51.49
N ALA A 275 22.66 -11.96 50.35
CA ALA A 275 23.21 -13.34 50.27
C ALA A 275 23.64 -13.66 48.83
N LYS A 276 24.71 -14.45 48.70
CA LYS A 276 25.43 -14.78 47.46
C LYS A 276 25.70 -16.29 47.51
N GLU A 277 25.47 -17.05 46.44
CA GLU A 277 26.15 -18.34 46.18
C GLU A 277 25.78 -18.95 44.81
N GLU A 278 26.76 -19.63 44.21
CA GLU A 278 26.75 -20.48 43.01
C GLU A 278 27.78 -21.61 43.27
N PRO A 279 27.92 -22.67 42.44
CA PRO A 279 26.89 -23.51 41.81
C PRO A 279 27.23 -25.04 41.92
N ALA A 280 26.29 -25.95 41.62
CA ALA A 280 26.63 -27.40 41.53
C ALA A 280 25.74 -28.27 40.59
N ALA A 281 26.18 -28.39 39.33
CA ALA A 281 26.41 -29.62 38.55
C ALA A 281 25.35 -30.79 38.38
N LYS A 282 25.34 -31.30 37.13
CA LYS A 282 24.85 -32.62 36.59
C LYS A 282 23.33 -32.71 36.28
N SER A 283 22.88 -33.41 35.23
CA SER A 283 23.54 -34.35 34.31
C SER A 283 23.03 -34.29 32.85
N LYS A 284 23.91 -34.57 31.87
CA LYS A 284 23.58 -34.71 30.44
C LYS A 284 22.94 -36.07 30.13
N LYS A 285 21.94 -36.12 29.22
CA LYS A 285 21.61 -37.34 28.43
C LYS A 285 21.82 -37.05 26.96
N LYS A 286 22.75 -37.77 26.32
CA LYS A 286 22.95 -37.77 24.86
C LYS A 286 21.91 -38.68 24.21
N ILE A 287 21.28 -38.22 23.13
CA ILE A 287 20.63 -39.11 22.16
C ILE A 287 21.67 -39.42 21.08
N LYS A 288 21.81 -40.71 20.74
CA LYS A 288 22.80 -41.25 19.82
C LYS A 288 22.01 -41.86 18.66
N VAL A 289 22.14 -41.32 17.45
CA VAL A 289 21.56 -41.92 16.24
C VAL A 289 22.68 -42.61 15.48
N GLN A 290 22.53 -43.91 15.28
CA GLN A 290 23.42 -44.71 14.45
C GLN A 290 22.96 -44.60 12.99
N VAL A 291 23.91 -44.38 12.08
CA VAL A 291 23.73 -44.67 10.66
C VAL A 291 24.66 -45.83 10.36
N GLU A 292 24.08 -46.98 10.01
CA GLU A 292 24.83 -48.16 9.62
C GLU A 292 25.32 -48.00 8.17
N LEU A 293 26.62 -48.19 7.97
CA LEU A 293 27.26 -48.25 6.66
C LEU A 293 28.01 -49.57 6.59
N GLU A 294 27.42 -50.55 5.90
CA GLU A 294 28.11 -51.81 5.61
C GLU A 294 29.17 -51.59 4.53
N GLN A 295 30.42 -51.96 4.83
CA GLN A 295 31.47 -52.16 3.84
C GLN A 295 31.90 -53.63 3.83
N ARG A 296 31.92 -54.23 2.63
CA ARG A 296 32.74 -55.41 2.33
C ARG A 296 33.84 -55.02 1.33
N ARG A 297 35.02 -55.63 1.51
CA ARG A 297 36.28 -55.31 0.80
C ARG A 297 36.49 -56.14 -0.46
N GLY A 298 37.29 -55.59 -1.37
CA GLY A 298 38.00 -56.31 -2.44
C GLY A 298 37.42 -56.07 -3.84
N GLY A 299 38.20 -55.76 -4.88
CA GLY A 299 39.62 -55.44 -4.91
C GLY A 299 40.25 -55.66 -6.29
N GLY A 300 40.49 -54.59 -7.05
CA GLY A 300 41.34 -54.55 -8.26
C GLY A 300 40.80 -55.22 -9.53
N GLU A 301 40.71 -54.46 -10.64
CA GLU A 301 41.57 -54.63 -11.83
C GLU A 301 41.44 -53.38 -12.74
N LYS A 302 42.23 -53.29 -13.81
CA LYS A 302 42.68 -52.03 -14.44
C LYS A 302 41.93 -51.65 -15.74
N ASP A 303 42.03 -50.36 -16.07
CA ASP A 303 42.23 -49.81 -17.42
C ASP A 303 41.56 -50.49 -18.64
N GLU A 304 40.26 -50.27 -18.91
CA GLU A 304 39.76 -50.28 -20.31
C GLU A 304 38.41 -49.59 -20.63
N VAL A 305 38.01 -48.48 -19.96
CA VAL A 305 36.74 -47.77 -20.29
C VAL A 305 36.91 -46.29 -20.68
N VAL A 306 38.06 -45.68 -20.39
CA VAL A 306 38.32 -44.23 -20.62
C VAL A 306 38.25 -43.83 -22.11
N LYS A 307 38.34 -44.78 -23.05
CA LYS A 307 38.19 -44.53 -24.51
C LYS A 307 36.75 -44.66 -25.05
N ARG A 308 35.73 -44.92 -24.22
CA ARG A 308 34.34 -45.13 -24.69
C ARG A 308 33.32 -44.06 -24.30
N ILE A 309 33.70 -43.08 -23.48
CA ILE A 309 32.77 -42.07 -22.91
C ILE A 309 32.73 -40.75 -23.72
N ILE A 310 33.78 -40.41 -24.46
CA ILE A 310 33.86 -39.16 -25.25
C ILE A 310 32.91 -39.18 -26.48
N GLY A 311 32.41 -40.35 -26.89
CA GLY A 311 31.52 -40.53 -28.04
C GLY A 311 30.02 -40.34 -27.79
N ARG A 312 29.56 -40.01 -26.56
CA ARG A 312 28.11 -39.87 -26.24
C ARG A 312 27.66 -38.42 -26.00
N TRP A 313 28.24 -37.49 -26.76
CA TRP A 313 27.72 -36.12 -26.86
C TRP A 313 26.30 -36.09 -27.45
N ARG A 314 25.52 -35.06 -27.06
CA ARG A 314 24.24 -34.59 -27.66
C ARG A 314 22.89 -35.22 -27.27
N LEU A 315 22.79 -36.21 -26.38
CA LEU A 315 21.47 -36.77 -25.97
C LEU A 315 21.11 -36.74 -24.47
N PHE A 316 22.00 -36.26 -23.60
CA PHE A 316 21.65 -35.91 -22.21
C PHE A 316 21.47 -34.40 -22.06
N ARG A 317 20.40 -33.87 -22.68
CA ARG A 317 19.85 -32.57 -22.25
C ARG A 317 19.19 -32.82 -20.90
N SER A 318 19.70 -32.15 -19.86
CA SER A 318 19.31 -32.38 -18.46
C SER A 318 17.79 -32.51 -18.31
N LEU A 319 17.34 -33.65 -17.81
CA LEU A 319 15.94 -33.92 -17.49
C LEU A 319 15.59 -33.29 -16.14
N LYS A 320 15.86 -31.98 -16.04
CA LYS A 320 15.39 -31.11 -14.96
C LYS A 320 13.87 -31.20 -15.00
N GLN A 321 13.26 -31.84 -13.99
CA GLN A 321 11.81 -32.03 -13.95
C GLN A 321 11.13 -30.67 -14.13
N MET A 322 10.29 -30.55 -15.16
CA MET A 322 9.55 -29.31 -15.37
C MET A 322 8.56 -29.11 -14.21
N PRO A 323 8.41 -27.87 -13.68
CA PRO A 323 7.60 -27.60 -12.48
C PRO A 323 6.08 -27.69 -12.73
N PHE A 324 5.66 -28.17 -13.91
CA PHE A 324 4.28 -28.35 -14.31
C PHE A 324 4.06 -29.68 -15.03
N LYS A 325 2.85 -30.24 -14.89
CA LYS A 325 2.39 -31.43 -15.61
C LYS A 325 1.44 -31.02 -16.72
N VAL A 326 1.66 -31.50 -17.95
CA VAL A 326 0.71 -31.33 -19.06
C VAL A 326 -0.14 -32.59 -19.16
N VAL A 327 -1.47 -32.43 -19.18
CA VAL A 327 -2.47 -33.51 -19.21
C VAL A 327 -3.49 -33.19 -20.29
N THR A 328 -3.88 -34.18 -21.09
CA THR A 328 -4.95 -34.02 -22.09
C THR A 328 -6.25 -34.60 -21.55
N ASP A 329 -7.32 -33.80 -21.53
CA ASP A 329 -8.66 -34.23 -21.11
C ASP A 329 -9.26 -35.27 -22.08
N SER A 330 -10.28 -35.99 -21.60
CA SER A 330 -11.19 -36.79 -22.43
C SER A 330 -11.83 -36.01 -23.59
N ASN A 331 -11.90 -34.68 -23.47
CA ASN A 331 -12.45 -33.77 -24.48
C ASN A 331 -11.39 -33.29 -25.50
N GLY A 332 -10.16 -33.83 -25.45
CA GLY A 332 -9.07 -33.47 -26.36
C GLY A 332 -8.38 -32.12 -26.05
N LEU A 333 -8.76 -31.46 -24.96
CA LEU A 333 -8.18 -30.19 -24.54
C LEU A 333 -6.94 -30.42 -23.67
N GLN A 334 -5.86 -29.68 -23.95
CA GLN A 334 -4.64 -29.73 -23.14
C GLN A 334 -4.74 -28.79 -21.93
N ARG A 335 -4.49 -29.35 -20.74
CA ARG A 335 -4.33 -28.64 -19.48
C ARG A 335 -2.87 -28.65 -19.02
N VAL A 336 -2.49 -27.60 -18.30
CA VAL A 336 -1.21 -27.51 -17.58
C VAL A 336 -1.51 -27.33 -16.11
N THR A 337 -0.96 -28.21 -15.27
CA THR A 337 -1.11 -28.15 -13.81
C THR A 337 0.21 -27.72 -13.17
N LEU A 338 0.19 -26.59 -12.47
CA LEU A 338 1.25 -26.14 -11.56
C LEU A 338 0.92 -26.61 -10.14
N SER A 339 1.91 -27.10 -9.40
CA SER A 339 1.76 -27.53 -8.01
C SER A 339 2.93 -27.06 -7.16
N HIS A 340 2.67 -26.39 -6.03
CA HIS A 340 3.70 -25.93 -5.11
C HIS A 340 3.90 -26.96 -3.98
N GLN A 341 4.99 -27.73 -4.05
CA GLN A 341 5.15 -28.97 -3.29
C GLN A 341 5.36 -28.89 -1.76
N PRO A 342 5.73 -27.77 -1.11
CA PRO A 342 5.69 -27.69 0.36
C PRO A 342 4.29 -27.37 0.91
N HIS A 343 3.38 -26.86 0.08
CA HIS A 343 2.17 -26.16 0.54
C HIS A 343 0.84 -26.72 0.00
N GLY A 344 0.83 -27.57 -1.03
CA GLY A 344 -0.41 -28.17 -1.55
C GLY A 344 -1.27 -27.26 -2.42
N SER A 345 -0.95 -25.96 -2.51
CA SER A 345 -1.52 -25.04 -3.51
C SER A 345 -1.29 -25.56 -4.95
N SER A 346 -2.31 -25.46 -5.79
CA SER A 346 -2.29 -25.92 -7.19
C SER A 346 -3.08 -25.01 -8.11
N VAL A 347 -2.63 -24.88 -9.36
CA VAL A 347 -3.30 -24.10 -10.42
C VAL A 347 -3.43 -24.95 -11.68
N GLU A 348 -4.64 -25.01 -12.24
CA GLU A 348 -4.93 -25.63 -13.54
C GLU A 348 -5.18 -24.57 -14.61
N LEU A 349 -4.48 -24.70 -15.73
CA LEU A 349 -4.53 -23.83 -16.90
C LEU A 349 -5.04 -24.62 -18.10
N LEU A 350 -5.92 -24.02 -18.89
CA LEU A 350 -6.37 -24.56 -20.17
C LEU A 350 -5.64 -23.83 -21.30
N LEU A 351 -4.94 -24.57 -22.16
CA LEU A 351 -4.26 -23.96 -23.31
C LEU A 351 -5.25 -23.39 -24.34
N HIS A 352 -6.46 -23.93 -24.42
CA HIS A 352 -7.55 -23.30 -25.16
C HIS A 352 -8.05 -22.05 -24.42
N GLY A 353 -7.89 -20.88 -25.04
CA GLY A 353 -8.24 -19.58 -24.49
C GLY A 353 -7.22 -18.99 -23.50
N GLY A 354 -6.16 -19.73 -23.14
CA GLY A 354 -5.15 -19.28 -22.17
C GLY A 354 -5.73 -19.01 -20.78
N ARG A 355 -6.76 -19.79 -20.39
CA ARG A 355 -7.61 -19.54 -19.23
C ARG A 355 -7.16 -20.35 -18.02
N ILE A 356 -7.15 -19.72 -16.84
CA ILE A 356 -6.98 -20.42 -15.56
C ILE A 356 -8.34 -20.97 -15.13
N VAL A 357 -8.45 -22.27 -14.88
CA VAL A 357 -9.73 -22.97 -14.61
C VAL A 357 -9.87 -23.52 -13.19
N SER A 358 -8.78 -23.60 -12.43
CA SER A 358 -8.81 -23.91 -10.99
C SER A 358 -7.61 -23.24 -10.32
N TRP A 359 -7.83 -22.69 -9.13
CA TRP A 359 -6.77 -22.26 -8.23
C TRP A 359 -7.16 -22.66 -6.81
N LYS A 360 -6.41 -23.61 -6.26
CA LYS A 360 -6.63 -24.14 -4.92
C LYS A 360 -5.54 -23.63 -3.99
N ASN A 361 -5.96 -23.21 -2.79
CA ASN A 361 -5.04 -22.84 -1.71
C ASN A 361 -4.46 -24.08 -1.01
N ASP A 362 -3.64 -23.83 0.01
CA ASP A 362 -2.98 -24.85 0.84
C ASP A 362 -3.95 -25.79 1.58
N ARG A 363 -5.24 -25.43 1.66
CA ARG A 363 -6.32 -26.25 2.26
C ARG A 363 -7.12 -27.01 1.20
N CYS A 364 -6.68 -27.00 -0.05
CA CYS A 364 -7.39 -27.50 -1.22
C CYS A 364 -8.76 -26.84 -1.47
N GLU A 365 -9.03 -25.66 -0.92
CA GLU A 365 -10.24 -24.89 -1.18
C GLU A 365 -10.13 -24.22 -2.56
N GLU A 366 -11.14 -24.38 -3.42
CA GLU A 366 -11.22 -23.67 -4.70
C GLU A 366 -11.46 -22.16 -4.49
N LEU A 367 -10.73 -21.35 -5.25
CA LEU A 367 -10.76 -19.90 -5.19
C LEU A 367 -11.43 -19.26 -6.41
N LEU A 368 -11.51 -19.98 -7.54
CA LEU A 368 -12.11 -19.49 -8.79
C LEU A 368 -13.48 -20.12 -9.05
N PHE A 369 -14.44 -19.31 -9.50
CA PHE A 369 -15.71 -19.83 -9.95
C PHE A 369 -15.56 -20.33 -11.39
N VAL A 370 -15.80 -21.62 -11.63
CA VAL A 370 -15.93 -22.21 -12.97
C VAL A 370 -17.21 -23.02 -13.05
N ARG A 371 -17.94 -22.84 -14.16
CA ARG A 371 -19.22 -23.49 -14.35
C ARG A 371 -19.07 -24.97 -14.74
N SER A 372 -19.70 -25.86 -13.98
CA SER A 372 -19.66 -27.31 -14.23
C SER A 372 -20.36 -27.76 -15.52
N LYS A 373 -21.43 -27.06 -15.94
CA LYS A 373 -22.25 -27.42 -17.12
C LYS A 373 -22.13 -26.39 -18.25
N SER A 374 -21.01 -26.38 -18.95
CA SER A 374 -20.87 -25.71 -20.25
C SER A 374 -21.29 -26.63 -21.40
N GLY A 375 -22.31 -26.26 -22.17
CA GLY A 375 -22.61 -26.91 -23.45
C GLY A 375 -21.49 -26.71 -24.47
N ARG A 376 -21.24 -27.73 -25.31
CA ARG A 376 -20.31 -27.74 -26.47
C ARG A 376 -19.07 -26.82 -26.31
N GLY A 377 -18.21 -27.13 -25.35
CA GLY A 377 -16.80 -26.68 -25.32
C GLY A 377 -16.52 -25.26 -24.79
N SER A 378 -17.52 -24.44 -24.47
CA SER A 378 -17.29 -23.07 -23.98
C SER A 378 -17.26 -22.99 -22.44
N ILE A 379 -16.09 -23.17 -21.83
CA ILE A 379 -15.94 -23.03 -20.38
C ILE A 379 -16.21 -21.57 -19.97
N PHE A 380 -17.03 -21.38 -18.93
CA PHE A 380 -17.33 -20.08 -18.34
C PHE A 380 -16.77 -19.98 -16.91
N GLY A 381 -16.25 -18.81 -16.56
CA GLY A 381 -15.56 -18.55 -15.29
C GLY A 381 -14.03 -18.65 -15.39
N GLY A 382 -13.39 -18.77 -14.23
CA GLY A 382 -11.93 -18.81 -14.09
C GLY A 382 -11.28 -17.43 -14.23
N ILE A 383 -9.98 -17.41 -14.55
CA ILE A 383 -9.28 -16.18 -14.97
C ILE A 383 -9.04 -16.23 -16.48
N SER A 384 -9.54 -15.24 -17.22
CA SER A 384 -9.35 -15.14 -18.68
C SER A 384 -8.85 -13.79 -19.15
N ILE A 385 -8.11 -13.81 -20.26
CA ILE A 385 -7.48 -12.63 -20.85
C ILE A 385 -8.36 -12.07 -21.97
N CYS A 386 -8.66 -10.79 -21.87
CA CYS A 386 -9.50 -10.02 -22.79
C CYS A 386 -8.62 -9.08 -23.62
N PHE A 387 -8.41 -9.40 -24.90
CA PHE A 387 -7.55 -8.64 -25.84
C PHE A 387 -7.97 -8.96 -27.29
N PRO A 388 -7.84 -8.04 -28.27
CA PRO A 388 -7.33 -6.66 -28.17
C PRO A 388 -8.38 -5.60 -27.80
N GLN A 389 -9.67 -5.94 -27.78
CA GLN A 389 -10.76 -5.00 -27.53
C GLN A 389 -11.74 -5.52 -26.49
N ILE A 390 -11.76 -4.89 -25.31
CA ILE A 390 -12.74 -5.14 -24.25
C ILE A 390 -14.07 -4.52 -24.67
N SER A 391 -14.96 -5.33 -25.26
CA SER A 391 -16.34 -4.92 -25.58
C SER A 391 -17.33 -5.58 -24.61
N SER A 392 -17.77 -4.82 -23.60
CA SER A 392 -18.83 -5.17 -22.62
C SER A 392 -18.95 -6.67 -22.29
N PHE A 393 -17.85 -7.25 -21.79
CA PHE A 393 -17.65 -8.57 -21.16
C PHE A 393 -18.12 -9.87 -21.85
N GLU A 394 -19.02 -9.84 -22.85
CA GLU A 394 -19.66 -11.06 -23.38
C GLU A 394 -19.56 -11.33 -24.90
N GLN A 395 -19.25 -10.37 -25.79
CA GLN A 395 -19.52 -10.58 -27.23
C GLN A 395 -18.34 -10.73 -28.22
N HIS A 396 -17.14 -10.14 -28.03
CA HIS A 396 -16.10 -10.21 -29.09
C HIS A 396 -14.63 -10.42 -28.62
N ASP A 397 -14.39 -11.28 -27.62
CA ASP A 397 -13.01 -11.63 -27.25
C ASP A 397 -12.38 -12.66 -28.22
N HIS A 398 -11.66 -12.16 -29.22
CA HIS A 398 -11.04 -12.95 -30.28
C HIS A 398 -10.05 -14.05 -29.79
N ILE A 399 -9.46 -13.89 -28.60
CA ILE A 399 -8.47 -14.83 -28.04
C ILE A 399 -9.10 -15.95 -27.17
N ARG A 400 -10.31 -15.75 -26.60
CA ARG A 400 -10.95 -16.76 -25.70
C ARG A 400 -11.16 -18.13 -26.37
N ASN A 401 -11.27 -18.17 -27.70
CA ASN A 401 -11.52 -19.37 -28.51
C ASN A 401 -10.31 -19.77 -29.38
N ARG A 402 -9.09 -19.37 -29.01
CA ARG A 402 -7.84 -19.73 -29.70
C ARG A 402 -6.96 -20.61 -28.81
N SER A 403 -6.25 -21.56 -29.41
CA SER A 403 -5.26 -22.37 -28.70
C SER A 403 -3.96 -21.59 -28.50
N TRP A 404 -3.44 -21.62 -27.28
CA TRP A 404 -2.13 -21.08 -26.89
C TRP A 404 -1.09 -22.21 -26.86
N SER A 405 0.18 -21.87 -26.95
CA SER A 405 1.30 -22.79 -26.72
C SER A 405 2.04 -22.43 -25.43
N ILE A 406 2.79 -23.38 -24.89
CA ILE A 406 3.75 -23.13 -23.80
C ILE A 406 5.02 -22.55 -24.44
N ASP A 407 5.54 -21.45 -23.90
CA ASP A 407 6.84 -20.91 -24.30
C ASP A 407 7.96 -21.68 -23.59
N TYR A 408 8.94 -22.15 -24.37
CA TYR A 408 10.14 -22.84 -23.89
C TYR A 408 11.42 -22.05 -24.26
N GLY A 409 11.28 -20.75 -24.53
CA GLY A 409 12.37 -19.89 -25.01
C GLY A 409 13.56 -19.79 -24.04
N PRO A 410 14.79 -19.59 -24.56
CA PRO A 410 16.00 -19.52 -23.74
C PRO A 410 16.13 -18.23 -22.90
N ASP A 411 15.42 -17.15 -23.27
CA ASP A 411 15.45 -15.86 -22.56
C ASP A 411 14.58 -15.83 -21.27
N LEU A 412 14.02 -16.97 -20.86
CA LEU A 412 13.12 -17.05 -19.70
C LEU A 412 13.86 -17.10 -18.34
N ASP A 413 15.19 -17.27 -18.36
CA ASP A 413 16.03 -17.54 -17.17
C ASP A 413 16.80 -16.31 -16.63
N GLN A 414 16.47 -15.07 -17.04
CA GLN A 414 17.19 -13.84 -16.61
C GLN A 414 16.59 -13.04 -15.44
N GLU A 415 15.53 -13.51 -14.79
CA GLU A 415 15.10 -12.98 -13.49
C GLU A 415 15.35 -14.03 -12.40
N GLU A 416 16.05 -13.63 -11.35
CA GLU A 416 16.60 -14.51 -10.30
C GLU A 416 15.52 -15.45 -9.72
N PHE A 417 15.72 -16.75 -9.91
CA PHE A 417 14.85 -17.77 -9.34
C PHE A 417 14.98 -17.80 -7.82
N ASN A 418 14.12 -17.05 -7.12
CA ASN A 418 13.68 -17.47 -5.79
C ASN A 418 13.07 -18.86 -5.93
N ASN A 419 13.70 -19.85 -5.30
CA ASN A 419 13.49 -21.29 -5.53
C ASN A 419 12.15 -21.84 -4.97
N THR A 420 11.15 -20.96 -4.83
CA THR A 420 9.90 -21.12 -4.07
C THR A 420 8.64 -20.82 -4.89
N GLU A 421 8.76 -20.50 -6.19
CA GLU A 421 7.61 -20.19 -7.05
C GLU A 421 7.62 -21.04 -8.33
N SER A 422 6.48 -21.70 -8.60
CA SER A 422 6.32 -22.52 -9.80
C SER A 422 5.68 -21.69 -10.90
N SER A 423 6.39 -21.44 -12.00
CA SER A 423 5.89 -20.63 -13.12
C SER A 423 5.80 -21.36 -14.46
N VAL A 424 4.87 -20.92 -15.31
CA VAL A 424 4.77 -21.30 -16.73
C VAL A 424 4.52 -20.07 -17.60
N HIS A 425 5.01 -20.11 -18.82
CA HIS A 425 4.83 -19.04 -19.80
C HIS A 425 3.88 -19.51 -20.90
N LEU A 426 2.74 -18.84 -21.04
CA LEU A 426 1.79 -19.04 -22.13
C LEU A 426 2.12 -18.07 -23.27
N PHE A 427 2.08 -18.56 -24.51
CA PHE A 427 2.38 -17.82 -25.72
C PHE A 427 1.23 -17.90 -26.72
N PHE A 428 0.86 -16.75 -27.26
CA PHE A 428 -0.05 -16.62 -28.38
C PHE A 428 0.53 -15.65 -29.42
N LYS A 429 0.56 -16.07 -30.68
CA LYS A 429 1.07 -15.29 -31.81
C LYS A 429 -0.03 -15.11 -32.84
N SER A 430 -0.24 -13.88 -33.30
CA SER A 430 -1.25 -13.55 -34.31
C SER A 430 -1.03 -14.37 -35.59
N SER A 431 -2.04 -15.12 -36.03
CA SER A 431 -2.02 -15.87 -37.30
C SER A 431 -2.56 -15.01 -38.46
N ASP A 432 -2.23 -15.34 -39.71
CA ASP A 432 -2.82 -14.69 -40.89
C ASP A 432 -4.35 -14.84 -40.98
N LYS A 433 -4.93 -15.83 -40.26
CA LYS A 433 -6.39 -15.94 -40.06
C LYS A 433 -6.95 -14.85 -39.15
N ASP A 434 -6.17 -14.39 -38.17
CA ASP A 434 -6.56 -13.31 -37.24
C ASP A 434 -6.37 -11.92 -37.88
N SER A 435 -5.37 -11.77 -38.75
CA SER A 435 -5.12 -10.56 -39.57
C SER A 435 -6.35 -10.10 -40.39
N ARG A 436 -7.31 -11.00 -40.67
CA ARG A 436 -8.58 -10.67 -41.36
C ARG A 436 -9.61 -9.97 -40.46
N ILE A 437 -9.46 -10.09 -39.14
CA ILE A 437 -10.38 -9.56 -38.12
C ILE A 437 -9.73 -8.37 -37.41
N TRP A 438 -8.43 -8.47 -37.10
CA TRP A 438 -7.63 -7.40 -36.54
C TRP A 438 -6.28 -7.32 -37.27
N PRO A 439 -6.05 -6.33 -38.17
CA PRO A 439 -4.91 -6.30 -39.08
C PRO A 439 -3.61 -5.80 -38.41
N CYS A 440 -3.23 -6.39 -37.27
CA CYS A 440 -2.01 -6.07 -36.54
C CYS A 440 -1.26 -7.35 -36.16
N ARG A 441 0.07 -7.36 -36.35
CA ARG A 441 0.93 -8.49 -35.98
C ARG A 441 1.47 -8.31 -34.57
N PHE A 442 1.20 -9.27 -33.68
CA PHE A 442 1.59 -9.20 -32.28
C PHE A 442 1.95 -10.57 -31.69
N GLU A 443 2.77 -10.54 -30.65
CA GLU A 443 2.96 -11.66 -29.72
C GLU A 443 2.41 -11.25 -28.36
N LEU A 444 1.59 -12.12 -27.77
CA LEU A 444 1.09 -12.03 -26.41
C LEU A 444 1.72 -13.16 -25.60
N ARG A 445 2.48 -12.80 -24.57
CA ARG A 445 3.05 -13.71 -23.57
C ARG A 445 2.38 -13.46 -22.24
N VAL A 446 2.09 -14.50 -21.47
CA VAL A 446 1.60 -14.38 -20.10
C VAL A 446 2.38 -15.35 -19.22
N LYS A 447 3.20 -14.81 -18.31
CA LYS A 447 3.80 -15.59 -17.23
C LYS A 447 2.74 -15.79 -16.15
N VAL A 448 2.42 -17.04 -15.82
CA VAL A 448 1.61 -17.40 -14.66
C VAL A 448 2.54 -18.02 -13.62
N SER A 449 2.59 -17.46 -12.41
CA SER A 449 3.44 -17.93 -11.32
C SER A 449 2.61 -18.20 -10.08
N LEU A 450 2.82 -19.37 -9.46
CA LEU A 450 2.17 -19.82 -8.24
C LEU A 450 3.16 -19.76 -7.08
N GLY A 451 2.83 -18.96 -6.07
CA GLY A 451 3.54 -18.90 -4.79
C GLY A 451 2.62 -19.28 -3.61
N PRO A 452 3.12 -19.24 -2.37
CA PRO A 452 2.33 -19.57 -1.18
C PRO A 452 1.16 -18.59 -1.01
N GLY A 453 -0.07 -19.07 -1.15
CA GLY A 453 -1.30 -18.26 -1.03
C GLY A 453 -1.50 -17.18 -2.10
N LYS A 454 -0.65 -17.13 -3.13
CA LYS A 454 -0.62 -16.06 -4.15
C LYS A 454 -0.54 -16.57 -5.58
N LEU A 455 -1.24 -15.89 -6.49
CA LEU A 455 -1.25 -16.17 -7.92
C LEU A 455 -0.90 -14.91 -8.71
N THR A 456 0.19 -14.96 -9.46
CA THR A 456 0.74 -13.82 -10.19
C THR A 456 0.63 -14.04 -11.70
N LEU A 457 0.10 -13.04 -12.41
CA LEU A 457 -0.02 -12.98 -13.87
C LEU A 457 0.73 -11.75 -14.40
N THR A 458 1.74 -11.98 -15.24
CA THR A 458 2.51 -10.92 -15.91
C THR A 458 2.28 -11.01 -17.43
N PRO A 459 1.24 -10.36 -17.97
CA PRO A 459 1.04 -10.24 -19.41
C PRO A 459 2.04 -9.29 -20.08
N SER A 460 2.44 -9.63 -21.30
CA SER A 460 3.35 -8.86 -22.14
C SER A 460 2.89 -8.91 -23.59
N VAL A 461 2.61 -7.74 -24.19
CA VAL A 461 2.22 -7.60 -25.60
C VAL A 461 3.37 -6.95 -26.36
N ARG A 462 3.87 -7.62 -27.40
CA ARG A 462 4.89 -7.10 -28.31
C ARG A 462 4.30 -6.81 -29.68
N ASN A 463 4.51 -5.61 -30.20
CA ASN A 463 4.21 -5.30 -31.60
C ASN A 463 5.31 -5.88 -32.51
N ILE A 464 4.91 -6.62 -33.54
CA ILE A 464 5.81 -7.25 -34.54
C ILE A 464 5.47 -6.75 -35.96
N GLY A 465 4.44 -5.93 -36.10
CA GLY A 465 4.16 -5.21 -37.34
C GLY A 465 4.96 -3.92 -37.43
N ASP A 466 5.11 -3.45 -38.67
CA ASP A 466 5.83 -2.22 -39.01
C ASP A 466 4.99 -0.94 -38.76
N LYS A 467 3.77 -1.10 -38.23
CA LYS A 467 2.82 -0.02 -37.94
C LYS A 467 2.47 0.01 -36.45
N PRO A 468 2.30 1.21 -35.84
CA PRO A 468 1.76 1.30 -34.50
C PRO A 468 0.30 0.84 -34.45
N PHE A 469 -0.12 0.27 -33.32
CA PHE A 469 -1.54 -0.05 -33.07
C PHE A 469 -1.96 0.31 -31.65
N SER A 470 -3.25 0.60 -31.45
CA SER A 470 -3.84 0.76 -30.13
C SER A 470 -4.60 -0.49 -29.69
N PHE A 471 -4.65 -0.76 -28.39
CA PHE A 471 -5.44 -1.85 -27.81
C PHE A 471 -5.93 -1.53 -26.39
N THR A 472 -6.88 -2.35 -25.95
CA THR A 472 -7.32 -2.46 -24.55
C THR A 472 -6.99 -3.87 -24.06
N PHE A 473 -6.72 -4.02 -22.76
CA PHE A 473 -6.32 -5.29 -22.17
C PHE A 473 -7.01 -5.50 -20.84
N GLY A 474 -7.64 -6.65 -20.63
CA GLY A 474 -8.31 -7.00 -19.38
C GLY A 474 -7.90 -8.39 -18.90
N ILE A 475 -7.78 -8.53 -17.58
CA ILE A 475 -7.72 -9.82 -16.90
C ILE A 475 -9.04 -9.95 -16.14
N SER A 476 -9.91 -10.82 -16.63
CA SER A 476 -11.21 -11.07 -16.02
C SER A 476 -11.10 -12.18 -14.99
N ASN A 477 -11.37 -11.87 -13.71
CA ASN A 477 -11.13 -12.77 -12.58
C ASN A 477 -12.46 -13.17 -11.94
N CYS A 478 -13.06 -14.28 -12.38
CA CYS A 478 -14.27 -14.82 -11.77
C CYS A 478 -13.92 -15.54 -10.45
N LEU A 479 -14.03 -14.82 -9.33
CA LEU A 479 -13.76 -15.33 -7.99
C LEU A 479 -14.95 -16.13 -7.45
N PHE A 480 -14.66 -17.22 -6.73
CA PHE A 480 -15.67 -18.00 -6.02
C PHE A 480 -15.91 -17.43 -4.62
N VAL A 481 -17.15 -17.05 -4.32
CA VAL A 481 -17.56 -16.41 -3.05
C VAL A 481 -18.63 -17.22 -2.31
N SER A 482 -18.90 -16.93 -1.03
CA SER A 482 -20.00 -17.56 -0.28
C SER A 482 -21.38 -17.22 -0.85
N ASP A 483 -21.84 -16.00 -0.62
CA ASP A 483 -23.04 -15.40 -1.19
C ASP A 483 -22.70 -13.93 -1.50
N ILE A 484 -23.03 -13.50 -2.71
CA ILE A 484 -22.80 -12.15 -3.24
C ILE A 484 -23.36 -11.03 -2.32
N SER A 485 -24.40 -11.33 -1.53
CA SER A 485 -24.97 -10.41 -0.53
C SER A 485 -24.10 -10.19 0.71
N GLU A 486 -23.20 -11.14 1.03
CA GLU A 486 -22.22 -11.09 2.12
C GLU A 486 -20.80 -10.70 1.64
N VAL A 487 -20.70 -10.24 0.38
CA VAL A 487 -19.45 -9.79 -0.25
C VAL A 487 -19.46 -8.27 -0.42
N ARG A 488 -18.32 -7.65 -0.12
CA ARG A 488 -18.07 -6.23 -0.41
C ARG A 488 -16.73 -6.01 -1.09
N VAL A 489 -16.65 -5.02 -1.96
CA VAL A 489 -15.40 -4.61 -2.61
C VAL A 489 -14.96 -3.24 -2.09
N GLU A 490 -13.74 -3.18 -1.54
CA GLU A 490 -13.07 -1.98 -1.03
C GLU A 490 -11.88 -1.59 -1.94
N GLY A 491 -11.51 -0.32 -1.92
CA GLY A 491 -10.51 0.30 -2.81
C GLY A 491 -11.11 0.98 -4.04
N LEU A 492 -12.45 1.07 -4.15
CA LEU A 492 -13.16 1.66 -5.29
C LEU A 492 -14.11 2.82 -4.90
N GLU A 493 -14.13 3.19 -3.62
CA GLU A 493 -14.89 4.34 -3.11
C GLU A 493 -14.47 5.67 -3.76
N THR A 494 -15.41 6.59 -3.97
CA THR A 494 -15.17 7.96 -4.46
C THR A 494 -14.56 8.08 -5.87
N LEU A 495 -14.47 6.98 -6.61
CA LEU A 495 -14.00 6.95 -7.99
C LEU A 495 -15.14 7.13 -9.00
N ASP A 496 -14.79 7.64 -10.18
CA ASP A 496 -15.68 7.63 -11.33
C ASP A 496 -15.78 6.23 -11.93
N PHE A 497 -16.98 5.82 -12.32
CA PHE A 497 -17.24 4.58 -13.05
C PHE A 497 -18.15 4.82 -14.25
N LEU A 498 -17.98 3.99 -15.27
CA LEU A 498 -18.88 3.86 -16.41
C LEU A 498 -19.83 2.69 -16.14
N ASP A 499 -21.14 2.93 -16.16
CA ASP A 499 -22.13 1.87 -15.98
C ASP A 499 -22.56 1.30 -17.33
N ASN A 500 -22.17 0.05 -17.63
CA ASN A 500 -22.54 -0.62 -18.88
C ASN A 500 -24.05 -0.91 -18.96
N LEU A 501 -24.79 -0.94 -17.84
CA LEU A 501 -26.25 -1.10 -17.83
C LEU A 501 -26.98 0.21 -18.16
N ALA A 502 -26.33 1.35 -17.94
CA ALA A 502 -26.85 2.69 -18.21
C ALA A 502 -26.17 3.36 -19.43
N ASP A 503 -25.88 2.58 -20.47
CA ASP A 503 -25.28 3.04 -21.73
C ASP A 503 -23.93 3.79 -21.54
N ARG A 504 -23.08 3.23 -20.68
CA ARG A 504 -21.74 3.75 -20.31
C ARG A 504 -21.75 5.18 -19.76
N LYS A 505 -22.87 5.65 -19.20
CA LYS A 505 -22.91 6.92 -18.48
C LYS A 505 -21.94 6.90 -17.30
N ARG A 506 -21.28 8.05 -17.09
CA ARG A 506 -20.32 8.25 -16.00
C ARG A 506 -21.03 8.69 -14.73
N PHE A 507 -20.73 8.00 -13.63
CA PHE A 507 -21.18 8.29 -12.28
C PHE A 507 -19.98 8.25 -11.32
N THR A 508 -20.12 8.78 -10.10
CA THR A 508 -19.07 8.73 -9.07
C THR A 508 -19.58 7.93 -7.87
N GLU A 509 -18.86 6.88 -7.49
CA GLU A 509 -19.24 6.01 -6.37
C GLU A 509 -19.24 6.78 -5.04
N GLN A 510 -20.32 6.68 -4.28
CA GLN A 510 -20.50 7.38 -3.00
C GLN A 510 -20.51 6.43 -1.80
N ALA A 511 -20.62 5.13 -2.04
CA ALA A 511 -20.61 4.12 -0.99
C ALA A 511 -19.22 3.93 -0.37
N ASP A 512 -19.22 3.46 0.88
CA ASP A 512 -18.01 3.15 1.66
C ASP A 512 -17.33 1.82 1.25
N ALA A 513 -18.06 0.99 0.52
CA ALA A 513 -17.63 -0.22 -0.18
C ALA A 513 -18.71 -0.55 -1.22
N ILE A 514 -18.38 -1.25 -2.29
CA ILE A 514 -19.37 -1.75 -3.25
C ILE A 514 -20.06 -2.97 -2.62
N THR A 515 -21.38 -2.89 -2.50
CA THR A 515 -22.28 -3.99 -2.10
C THR A 515 -23.22 -4.33 -3.25
N PHE A 516 -23.80 -5.53 -3.25
CA PHE A 516 -24.59 -6.05 -4.37
C PHE A 516 -26.05 -6.30 -3.96
N ASP A 517 -26.94 -5.40 -4.39
CA ASP A 517 -28.40 -5.49 -4.24
C ASP A 517 -29.12 -5.74 -5.58
N GLY A 518 -28.38 -5.79 -6.69
CA GLY A 518 -28.88 -5.98 -8.04
C GLY A 518 -27.75 -6.33 -9.02
N GLU A 519 -28.06 -6.26 -10.32
CA GLU A 519 -27.08 -6.45 -11.38
C GLU A 519 -26.07 -5.31 -11.40
N VAL A 520 -24.79 -5.66 -11.49
CA VAL A 520 -23.67 -4.72 -11.54
C VAL A 520 -22.83 -5.05 -12.76
N ASN A 521 -22.60 -4.05 -13.62
CA ASN A 521 -21.66 -4.14 -14.73
C ASN A 521 -20.96 -2.78 -14.89
N ARG A 522 -20.00 -2.50 -14.00
CA ARG A 522 -19.36 -1.18 -13.86
C ARG A 522 -17.88 -1.26 -14.18
N VAL A 523 -17.35 -0.24 -14.85
CA VAL A 523 -15.91 -0.06 -15.09
C VAL A 523 -15.43 1.19 -14.36
N TYR A 524 -14.71 1.00 -13.27
CA TYR A 524 -14.11 2.04 -12.44
C TYR A 524 -12.82 2.55 -13.08
N LEU A 525 -12.64 3.87 -13.09
CA LEU A 525 -11.58 4.55 -13.82
C LEU A 525 -10.47 5.03 -12.88
N ASN A 526 -9.21 4.95 -13.35
CA ASN A 526 -8.02 5.42 -12.60
C ASN A 526 -7.97 4.90 -11.14
N THR A 527 -8.27 3.61 -11.00
CA THR A 527 -8.37 2.87 -9.73
C THR A 527 -7.00 2.62 -9.08
N PRO A 528 -6.92 2.53 -7.74
CA PRO A 528 -5.65 2.30 -7.04
C PRO A 528 -5.00 0.96 -7.44
N SER A 529 -3.73 0.80 -7.06
CA SER A 529 -2.99 -0.44 -7.31
C SER A 529 -3.48 -1.63 -6.50
N LYS A 530 -4.28 -1.44 -5.44
CA LYS A 530 -4.82 -2.53 -4.60
C LYS A 530 -6.34 -2.40 -4.45
N ILE A 531 -7.05 -3.50 -4.71
CA ILE A 531 -8.50 -3.68 -4.54
C ILE A 531 -8.72 -4.89 -3.63
N ALA A 532 -9.63 -4.80 -2.67
CA ALA A 532 -9.91 -5.86 -1.70
C ALA A 532 -11.35 -6.36 -1.82
N VAL A 533 -11.53 -7.65 -2.12
CA VAL A 533 -12.83 -8.32 -2.12
C VAL A 533 -12.96 -9.10 -0.82
N ILE A 534 -13.86 -8.66 0.06
CA ILE A 534 -14.06 -9.23 1.40
C ILE A 534 -15.30 -10.10 1.37
N ASP A 535 -15.11 -11.40 1.64
CA ASP A 535 -16.14 -12.43 1.75
C ASP A 535 -16.36 -12.72 3.24
N HIS A 536 -17.44 -12.18 3.81
CA HIS A 536 -17.73 -12.34 5.24
C HIS A 536 -18.12 -13.78 5.58
N GLY A 537 -18.88 -14.45 4.70
CA GLY A 537 -19.33 -15.83 4.89
C GLY A 537 -18.17 -16.84 4.95
N ARG A 538 -17.10 -16.66 4.16
CA ARG A 538 -15.88 -17.50 4.21
C ARG A 538 -14.77 -16.94 5.11
N LYS A 539 -14.97 -15.76 5.73
CA LYS A 539 -13.94 -15.06 6.53
C LYS A 539 -12.62 -14.91 5.77
N ARG A 540 -12.71 -14.51 4.49
CA ARG A 540 -11.59 -14.46 3.54
C ARG A 540 -11.58 -13.12 2.82
N THR A 541 -10.40 -12.67 2.43
CA THR A 541 -10.23 -11.49 1.59
C THR A 541 -9.34 -11.84 0.41
N PHE A 542 -9.82 -11.58 -0.81
CA PHE A 542 -8.97 -11.55 -1.99
C PHE A 542 -8.40 -10.13 -2.13
N VAL A 543 -7.08 -10.01 -2.18
CA VAL A 543 -6.41 -8.74 -2.48
C VAL A 543 -5.85 -8.82 -3.89
N VAL A 544 -6.45 -8.06 -4.80
CA VAL A 544 -5.98 -7.88 -6.18
C VAL A 544 -5.02 -6.69 -6.20
N HIS A 545 -3.75 -6.96 -6.44
CA HIS A 545 -2.72 -5.95 -6.67
C HIS A 545 -2.42 -5.87 -8.17
N LYS A 546 -2.43 -4.67 -8.75
CA LYS A 546 -2.28 -4.45 -10.20
C LYS A 546 -1.34 -3.29 -10.52
N GLN A 547 -0.56 -3.45 -11.59
CA GLN A 547 0.32 -2.42 -12.15
C GLN A 547 0.26 -2.45 -13.68
N GLY A 548 0.37 -1.28 -14.33
CA GLY A 548 0.13 -1.13 -15.78
C GLY A 548 -1.34 -1.25 -16.21
N LEU A 549 -2.25 -1.52 -15.27
CA LEU A 549 -3.70 -1.70 -15.45
C LEU A 549 -4.43 -0.64 -14.60
N PRO A 550 -4.78 0.53 -15.15
CA PRO A 550 -5.33 1.65 -14.38
C PRO A 550 -6.82 1.48 -14.03
N ASP A 551 -7.58 0.72 -14.81
CA ASP A 551 -9.03 0.60 -14.67
C ASP A 551 -9.40 -0.73 -14.00
N ALA A 552 -10.61 -0.83 -13.44
CA ALA A 552 -11.12 -2.07 -12.87
C ALA A 552 -12.59 -2.32 -13.24
N GLY A 553 -12.89 -3.53 -13.73
CA GLY A 553 -14.26 -3.99 -13.94
C GLY A 553 -14.81 -4.66 -12.69
N VAL A 554 -16.08 -4.40 -12.36
CA VAL A 554 -16.83 -5.16 -11.36
C VAL A 554 -18.11 -5.66 -12.01
N TRP A 555 -18.30 -6.99 -12.02
CA TRP A 555 -19.44 -7.62 -12.69
C TRP A 555 -20.07 -8.74 -11.87
N ASN A 556 -21.40 -8.64 -11.70
CA ASN A 556 -22.28 -9.74 -11.31
C ASN A 556 -23.60 -9.62 -12.12
N PRO A 557 -24.01 -10.67 -12.84
CA PRO A 557 -25.19 -10.64 -13.72
C PRO A 557 -26.55 -10.68 -12.99
N TRP A 558 -26.53 -10.96 -11.68
CA TRP A 558 -27.70 -11.11 -10.80
C TRP A 558 -28.77 -12.11 -11.30
N TYR A 559 -29.89 -12.18 -10.58
CA TYR A 559 -31.10 -12.82 -11.09
C TYR A 559 -31.92 -11.85 -11.94
N LYS A 560 -31.88 -12.04 -13.25
CA LYS A 560 -32.93 -11.57 -14.16
C LYS A 560 -33.82 -12.75 -14.54
N GLY A 561 -35.09 -12.70 -14.16
CA GLY A 561 -36.12 -13.69 -14.55
C GLY A 561 -36.51 -13.65 -16.04
N ASP A 562 -35.79 -12.91 -16.88
CA ASP A 562 -36.06 -12.75 -18.31
C ASP A 562 -35.11 -13.62 -19.16
N ARG A 563 -35.65 -14.22 -20.22
CA ARG A 563 -34.98 -15.22 -21.08
C ARG A 563 -33.83 -14.66 -21.94
N ARG A 564 -33.51 -13.37 -21.81
CA ARG A 564 -32.43 -12.70 -22.58
C ARG A 564 -31.04 -12.87 -21.97
N ASN A 565 -30.92 -13.35 -20.74
CA ASN A 565 -29.62 -13.54 -20.11
C ASN A 565 -28.94 -14.80 -20.68
N VAL A 566 -28.04 -14.60 -21.67
CA VAL A 566 -27.49 -15.65 -22.55
C VAL A 566 -26.81 -16.79 -21.79
N LEU A 567 -26.26 -16.50 -20.61
CA LEU A 567 -25.61 -17.50 -19.76
C LEU A 567 -26.58 -18.35 -18.93
N ASN A 568 -27.80 -17.88 -18.65
CA ASN A 568 -28.80 -18.53 -17.77
C ASN A 568 -28.17 -19.21 -16.54
N LEU A 569 -27.60 -18.41 -15.64
CA LEU A 569 -26.83 -18.87 -14.47
C LEU A 569 -27.69 -19.40 -13.31
N GLY A 570 -29.02 -19.33 -13.39
CA GLY A 570 -29.90 -19.80 -12.32
C GLY A 570 -29.60 -19.13 -10.97
N ASN A 571 -29.12 -19.91 -9.99
CA ASN A 571 -28.65 -19.42 -8.69
C ASN A 571 -27.12 -19.31 -8.59
N GLU A 572 -26.35 -19.73 -9.61
CA GLU A 572 -24.88 -19.75 -9.59
C GLU A 572 -24.27 -18.34 -9.47
N TYR A 573 -24.99 -17.29 -9.89
CA TYR A 573 -24.59 -15.89 -9.74
C TYR A 573 -24.32 -15.48 -8.28
N LYS A 574 -24.94 -16.15 -7.31
CA LYS A 574 -24.72 -15.87 -5.88
C LYS A 574 -23.31 -16.23 -5.42
N THR A 575 -22.70 -17.22 -6.07
CA THR A 575 -21.39 -17.76 -5.69
C THR A 575 -20.25 -17.21 -6.55
N MET A 576 -20.52 -16.22 -7.41
CA MET A 576 -19.56 -15.66 -8.37
C MET A 576 -19.47 -14.14 -8.22
N LEU A 577 -18.26 -13.59 -8.26
CA LEU A 577 -18.03 -12.17 -8.50
C LEU A 577 -16.84 -12.00 -9.43
N SER A 578 -16.97 -11.19 -10.49
CA SER A 578 -15.83 -10.79 -11.32
C SER A 578 -15.28 -9.45 -10.85
N VAL A 579 -13.98 -9.42 -10.52
CA VAL A 579 -13.23 -8.18 -10.24
C VAL A 579 -12.00 -8.16 -11.12
N ASP A 580 -12.05 -7.34 -12.15
CA ASP A 580 -11.24 -7.46 -13.35
C ASP A 580 -10.23 -6.33 -13.43
N SER A 581 -8.95 -6.61 -13.67
CA SER A 581 -7.93 -5.57 -13.85
C SER A 581 -7.80 -5.22 -15.32
N SER A 582 -7.91 -3.94 -15.70
CA SER A 582 -7.97 -3.57 -17.12
C SER A 582 -7.28 -2.25 -17.48
N VAL A 583 -7.06 -2.09 -18.79
CA VAL A 583 -6.87 -0.80 -19.47
C VAL A 583 -8.07 -0.63 -20.40
N PHE A 584 -8.97 0.31 -20.11
CA PHE A 584 -10.21 0.51 -20.86
C PHE A 584 -10.33 1.93 -21.41
N GLU A 585 -10.20 2.97 -20.58
CA GLU A 585 -10.44 4.36 -21.01
C GLU A 585 -9.29 4.88 -21.88
N LYS A 586 -8.04 4.67 -21.43
CA LYS A 586 -6.82 5.13 -22.12
C LYS A 586 -6.17 3.98 -22.86
N GLN A 587 -6.56 3.74 -24.11
CA GLN A 587 -5.99 2.67 -24.95
C GLN A 587 -4.45 2.75 -24.98
N VAL A 588 -3.80 1.59 -24.88
CA VAL A 588 -2.33 1.49 -24.99
C VAL A 588 -1.96 1.58 -26.46
N VAL A 589 -1.11 2.54 -26.83
CA VAL A 589 -0.53 2.63 -28.19
C VAL A 589 0.88 2.04 -28.18
N LEU A 590 1.10 0.98 -28.96
CA LEU A 590 2.42 0.38 -29.15
C LEU A 590 3.02 0.75 -30.49
N LYS A 591 4.21 1.35 -30.47
CA LYS A 591 5.05 1.54 -31.67
C LYS A 591 5.57 0.19 -32.20
N PRO A 592 6.04 0.11 -33.47
CA PRO A 592 6.71 -1.08 -33.99
C PRO A 592 7.81 -1.58 -33.06
N PHE A 593 7.90 -2.90 -32.88
CA PHE A 593 8.85 -3.60 -31.99
C PHE A 593 8.78 -3.28 -30.49
N GLN A 594 7.95 -2.33 -30.06
CA GLN A 594 7.76 -1.98 -28.66
C GLN A 594 7.01 -3.10 -27.90
N VAL A 595 7.30 -3.20 -26.60
CA VAL A 595 6.65 -4.13 -25.67
C VAL A 595 5.90 -3.35 -24.59
N TRP A 596 4.66 -3.74 -24.31
CA TRP A 596 3.89 -3.34 -23.13
C TRP A 596 3.88 -4.51 -22.14
N LYS A 597 4.06 -4.23 -20.85
CA LYS A 597 3.91 -5.21 -19.77
C LYS A 597 2.81 -4.73 -18.81
N GLY A 598 1.96 -5.65 -18.37
CA GLY A 598 1.06 -5.48 -17.23
C GLY A 598 1.45 -6.45 -16.12
N PHE A 599 0.90 -6.23 -14.93
CA PHE A 599 1.11 -7.11 -13.77
C PHE A 599 -0.17 -7.18 -12.93
N GLN A 600 -0.54 -8.39 -12.52
CA GLN A 600 -1.59 -8.63 -11.53
C GLN A 600 -1.13 -9.73 -10.56
N GLU A 601 -1.31 -9.51 -9.28
CA GLU A 601 -1.15 -10.51 -8.21
C GLU A 601 -2.48 -10.62 -7.45
N ILE A 602 -2.95 -11.84 -7.21
CA ILE A 602 -4.12 -12.11 -6.37
C ILE A 602 -3.64 -12.89 -5.15
N ASN A 603 -3.85 -12.31 -3.97
CA ASN A 603 -3.56 -12.94 -2.68
C ASN A 603 -4.87 -13.37 -2.00
N ALA A 604 -4.96 -14.63 -1.56
CA ALA A 604 -6.10 -15.13 -0.80
C ALA A 604 -5.75 -15.22 0.69
N VAL A 605 -6.08 -14.18 1.47
CA VAL A 605 -5.76 -14.08 2.90
C VAL A 605 -6.98 -14.34 3.77
N SER A 606 -6.77 -14.88 4.97
CA SER A 606 -7.82 -14.93 6.00
C SER A 606 -8.17 -13.50 6.42
N SER A 607 -9.46 -13.15 6.52
CA SER A 607 -9.85 -11.79 6.85
C SER A 607 -9.49 -11.47 8.32
N SER A 608 -8.85 -10.32 8.55
CA SER A 608 -8.35 -9.90 9.86
C SER A 608 -9.44 -9.59 10.89
N TYR A 609 -10.71 -9.54 10.48
CA TYR A 609 -11.88 -9.61 11.37
C TYR A 609 -12.04 -10.96 12.10
N SER A 610 -11.19 -11.95 11.80
CA SER A 610 -11.18 -13.25 12.49
C SER A 610 -9.79 -13.85 12.65
N SER A 611 -8.72 -13.04 12.74
CA SER A 611 -7.57 -13.48 13.55
C SER A 611 -8.04 -13.55 15.00
N GLY A 612 -7.69 -14.62 15.72
CA GLY A 612 -8.24 -14.92 17.06
C GLY A 612 -7.85 -13.96 18.19
N GLN A 613 -7.36 -12.76 17.87
CA GLN A 613 -7.02 -11.68 18.79
C GLN A 613 -8.25 -10.84 19.23
N LEU A 614 -9.37 -10.92 18.50
CA LEU A 614 -10.63 -10.21 18.81
C LEU A 614 -11.82 -11.16 18.98
N ASP A 615 -11.63 -12.25 19.74
CA ASP A 615 -12.76 -13.04 20.25
C ASP A 615 -13.31 -12.37 21.51
N PRO A 616 -14.51 -11.75 21.50
CA PRO A 616 -15.05 -11.06 22.67
C PRO A 616 -15.31 -12.01 23.85
N ARG A 617 -15.37 -13.34 23.64
CA ARG A 617 -15.47 -14.32 24.72
C ARG A 617 -14.14 -14.55 25.46
N LYS A 618 -13.00 -14.27 24.83
CA LYS A 618 -11.66 -14.37 25.46
C LYS A 618 -11.24 -13.10 26.20
N VAL A 619 -11.84 -11.95 25.89
CA VAL A 619 -11.55 -10.67 26.55
C VAL A 619 -12.19 -10.58 27.96
N VAL A 620 -13.14 -11.45 28.28
CA VAL A 620 -13.85 -11.47 29.59
C VAL A 620 -13.15 -12.38 30.63
N GLN A 621 -12.01 -12.99 30.30
CA GLN A 621 -11.26 -13.90 31.20
C GLN A 621 -9.76 -13.55 31.32
N ARG A 622 -9.42 -12.26 31.32
CA ARG A 622 -8.09 -11.75 31.71
C ARG A 622 -8.20 -10.49 32.56
#